data_AF-A0A1H1T570-F1
#
_entry.id   AF-A0A1H1T570-F1
#
_cell.length_a   1.000
_cell.length_b   1.000
_cell.length_c   1.000
_cell.angle_alpha   90.00
_cell.angle_beta   90.00
_cell.angle_gamma   90.00
#
_symmetry.space_group_name_H-M   'P 1'
#
loop_
_entity.id
_entity.type
_entity.pdbx_description
1 polymer ?
#
loop_
_entity_poly.entity_id
_entity_poly.type
_entity_poly.pdbx_seq_one_letter_code
_entity_poly.pdbx_strand_id
1 'polypeptide(L)' 'MSEENSNLDDLQARYRSAVENWISAIRKEESLASVNHSVSEIDQWEKAGFDEDEMRKIAKEAKTKYEDALRAKFFGF' A
#
# COMPACT_ATOMS: atom_id res chain seq x y z
N MET A 1 -22.01 16.42 9.79
CA MET A 1 -20.72 16.09 9.12
C MET A 1 -20.71 16.86 7.82
N SER A 2 -19.71 17.72 7.57
CA SER A 2 -19.57 18.41 6.28
C SER A 2 -19.08 17.45 5.20
N GLU A 3 -19.38 17.73 3.94
CA GLU A 3 -18.92 16.93 2.78
C GLU A 3 -17.39 16.77 2.75
N GLU A 4 -16.66 17.80 3.19
CA GLU A 4 -15.20 17.80 3.32
C GLU A 4 -14.68 16.76 4.34
N ASN A 5 -15.39 16.55 5.45
CA ASN A 5 -15.03 15.51 6.42
C ASN A 5 -15.29 14.11 5.84
N SER A 6 -16.36 13.94 5.07
CA SER A 6 -16.66 12.67 4.40
C SER A 6 -15.59 12.31 3.37
N ASN A 7 -15.09 13.28 2.61
CA ASN A 7 -14.02 13.06 1.63
C ASN A 7 -12.71 12.63 2.30
N LEU A 8 -12.35 13.26 3.43
CA LEU A 8 -11.16 12.89 4.18
C LEU A 8 -11.26 11.50 4.80
N ASP A 9 -12.43 11.10 5.30
CA ASP A 9 -12.67 9.76 5.83
C ASP A 9 -12.50 8.70 4.72
N ASP A 10 -13.00 8.97 3.51
CA ASP A 10 -12.82 8.10 2.35
C ASP A 10 -11.35 7.97 1.93
N LEU A 11 -10.61 9.08 1.89
CA LEU A 11 -9.18 9.09 1.57
C LEU A 11 -8.36 8.34 2.63
N GLN A 12 -8.69 8.53 3.92
CA GLN A 12 -8.09 7.77 5.01
C GLN A 12 -8.35 6.26 4.85
N ALA A 13 -9.59 5.87 4.58
CA ALA A 13 -9.98 4.47 4.41
C ALA A 13 -9.25 3.82 3.22
N ARG A 14 -9.13 4.55 2.10
CA ARG A 14 -8.36 4.10 0.92
C ARG A 14 -6.88 3.90 1.25
N TYR A 15 -6.27 4.84 1.96
CA TYR A 15 -4.87 4.69 2.39
C TYR A 15 -4.70 3.48 3.30
N ARG A 16 -5.56 3.30 4.31
CA ARG A 16 -5.52 2.12 5.20
C ARG A 16 -5.64 0.81 4.43
N SER A 17 -6.61 0.72 3.52
CA SER A 17 -6.78 -0.47 2.67
C SER A 17 -5.55 -0.76 1.81
N ALA A 18 -4.95 0.27 1.21
CA ALA A 18 -3.72 0.12 0.43
C ALA A 18 -2.53 -0.36 1.28
N VAL A 19 -2.42 0.11 2.53
CA VAL A 19 -1.39 -0.35 3.47
C VAL A 19 -1.60 -1.82 3.86
N GLU A 20 -2.83 -2.26 4.12
CA GLU A 20 -3.11 -3.67 4.44
C GLU A 20 -2.79 -4.60 3.26
N ASN A 21 -3.07 -4.17 2.03
CA ASN A 21 -2.69 -4.92 0.83
C ASN A 21 -1.16 -5.00 0.69
N TRP A 22 -0.46 -3.91 0.96
CA TRP A 22 1.01 -3.89 0.95
C TRP A 22 1.60 -4.80 2.02
N ILE A 23 1.09 -4.77 3.25
CA ILE A 23 1.51 -5.69 4.33
C ILE A 23 1.27 -7.14 3.93
N SER A 24 0.14 -7.43 3.29
CA SER A 24 -0.19 -8.77 2.82
C SER A 24 0.78 -9.24 1.73
N ALA A 25 1.22 -8.36 0.84
CA ALA A 25 2.24 -8.66 -0.18
C ALA A 25 3.62 -8.93 0.47
N ILE A 26 4.04 -8.12 1.44
CA ILE A 26 5.29 -8.35 2.20
C ILE A 26 5.26 -9.73 2.88
N ARG A 27 4.16 -10.08 3.55
CA ARG A 27 4.02 -11.40 4.22
C ARG A 27 4.05 -12.56 3.23
N LYS A 28 3.49 -12.37 2.03
CA LYS A 28 3.56 -13.36 0.95
C LYS A 28 4.99 -13.53 0.46
N GLU A 29 5.70 -12.44 0.19
CA GLU A 29 7.12 -12.48 -0.20
C GLU A 29 7.97 -13.15 0.88
N GLU A 30 7.82 -12.76 2.15
CA GLU A 30 8.50 -13.36 3.30
C GLU A 30 8.27 -14.88 3.37
N SER A 31 7.04 -15.34 3.14
CA SER A 31 6.71 -16.77 3.17
C SER A 31 7.42 -17.60 2.10
N LEU A 32 7.87 -16.96 1.00
CA LEU A 32 8.57 -17.61 -0.11
C LEU A 32 10.09 -17.66 0.09
N ALA A 33 10.63 -16.88 1.04
CA ALA A 33 12.01 -17.00 1.51
C ALA A 33 12.19 -18.28 2.35
N SER A 34 12.06 -19.43 1.68
CA SER A 34 12.08 -20.75 2.30
C SER A 34 13.48 -21.40 2.22
N VAL A 35 13.69 -22.48 2.99
CA VAL A 35 14.93 -23.28 2.96
C VAL A 35 15.04 -24.21 1.75
N ASN A 36 14.00 -24.28 0.92
CA ASN A 36 14.05 -25.11 -0.27
C ASN A 36 14.85 -24.37 -1.37
N HIS A 37 15.85 -25.06 -1.91
CA HIS A 37 16.78 -24.48 -2.87
C HIS A 37 16.42 -24.90 -4.29
N SER A 38 15.26 -24.45 -4.79
CA SER A 38 14.81 -24.70 -6.16
C SER A 38 14.72 -23.42 -7.01
N VAL A 39 15.00 -23.53 -8.31
CA VAL A 39 14.86 -22.41 -9.26
C VAL A 39 13.40 -21.93 -9.32
N SER A 40 12.43 -22.84 -9.25
CA SER A 40 11.01 -22.48 -9.26
C SER A 40 10.58 -21.64 -8.06
N GLU A 41 11.22 -21.81 -6.90
CA GLU A 41 10.93 -20.99 -5.71
C GLU A 41 11.60 -19.61 -5.82
N ILE A 42 12.76 -19.51 -6.46
CA ILE A 42 13.38 -18.21 -6.77
C ILE A 42 12.47 -17.40 -7.70
N ASP A 43 11.98 -18.00 -8.79
CA ASP A 43 11.09 -17.30 -9.73
C ASP A 43 9.81 -16.79 -9.05
N GLN A 44 9.24 -17.59 -8.14
CA GLN A 44 8.07 -17.19 -7.34
C GLN A 44 8.38 -16.05 -6.38
N TRP A 45 9.54 -16.11 -5.73
CA TRP A 45 9.99 -15.08 -4.80
C TRP A 45 10.29 -13.77 -5.51
N GLU A 46 10.96 -13.80 -6.66
CA GLU A 46 11.19 -12.62 -7.52
C GLU A 46 9.87 -11.99 -7.95
N LYS A 47 8.91 -12.81 -8.40
CA LYS A 47 7.56 -12.33 -8.72
C LYS A 47 6.89 -11.67 -7.51
N ALA A 48 7.01 -12.26 -6.33
CA ALA A 48 6.43 -11.70 -5.11
C ALA A 48 7.05 -10.36 -4.72
N GLY A 49 8.36 -10.17 -4.94
CA GLY A 49 9.01 -8.87 -4.78
C GLY A 49 8.48 -7.80 -5.76
N PHE A 50 8.19 -8.17 -7.01
CA PHE A 50 7.51 -7.26 -7.94
C PHE A 50 6.07 -6.92 -7.50
N ASP A 51 5.32 -7.93 -7.04
CA ASP A 51 3.96 -7.75 -6.51
C ASP A 51 3.98 -6.80 -5.27
N GLU A 52 4.99 -6.91 -4.39
CA GLU A 52 5.20 -6.02 -3.23
C GLU A 52 5.44 -4.57 -3.66
N ASP A 53 6.35 -4.33 -4.60
CA ASP A 53 6.70 -2.98 -5.03
C ASP A 53 5.52 -2.27 -5.70
N GLU A 54 4.68 -3.02 -6.43
CA GLU A 54 3.43 -2.49 -6.98
C GLU A 54 2.46 -2.04 -5.86
N MET A 55 2.25 -2.88 -4.84
CA MET A 55 1.38 -2.52 -3.72
C MET A 55 1.95 -1.34 -2.91
N ARG A 56 3.28 -1.27 -2.78
CA ARG A 56 3.96 -0.14 -2.15
C ARG A 56 3.72 1.17 -2.89
N LYS A 57 3.76 1.16 -4.22
CA LYS A 57 3.45 2.35 -5.04
C LYS A 57 2.02 2.82 -4.79
N ILE A 58 1.05 1.91 -4.81
CA ILE A 58 -0.36 2.22 -4.54
C ILE A 58 -0.54 2.82 -3.15
N ALA A 59 0.10 2.25 -2.12
CA ALA A 59 0.03 2.77 -0.76
C ALA A 59 0.64 4.18 -0.65
N LYS A 60 1.75 4.46 -1.33
CA LYS A 60 2.36 5.80 -1.40
C LYS A 60 1.46 6.81 -2.10
N GLU A 61 0.85 6.44 -3.22
CA GLU A 61 -0.07 7.32 -3.95
C GLU A 61 -1.32 7.66 -3.11
N ALA A 62 -1.89 6.65 -2.43
CA ALA A 62 -3.02 6.87 -1.53
C ALA A 62 -2.66 7.77 -0.35
N LYS A 63 -1.44 7.59 0.20
CA LYS A 63 -0.90 8.47 1.25
C LYS A 63 -0.80 9.91 0.77
N THR A 64 -0.19 10.15 -0.40
CA THR A 64 -0.03 11.50 -0.96
C THR A 64 -1.39 12.19 -1.10
N LYS A 65 -2.37 11.51 -1.70
CA LYS A 65 -3.74 12.06 -1.86
C LYS A 65 -4.38 12.45 -0.52
N TYR A 66 -4.22 11.61 0.50
CA TYR A 66 -4.75 11.90 1.83
C TYR A 66 -4.00 13.05 2.51
N GLU A 67 -2.67 13.09 2.43
CA GLU A 67 -1.88 14.20 2.98
C GLU A 67 -2.18 15.53 2.29
N ASP A 68 -2.35 15.53 0.97
CA ASP A 68 -2.67 16.74 0.21
C ASP A 68 -4.05 17.28 0.60
N ALA A 69 -5.05 16.41 0.78
CA ALA A 69 -6.36 16.80 1.26
C ALA A 69 -6.31 17.35 2.71
N LEU A 70 -5.50 16.75 3.58
CA LEU A 70 -5.26 17.29 4.93
C LEU A 70 -4.58 18.66 4.86
N ARG A 71 -3.60 18.84 3.97
CA ARG A 71 -2.91 20.12 3.79
C ARG A 71 -3.85 21.20 3.28
N ALA A 72 -4.70 20.90 2.31
CA ALA A 72 -5.73 21.80 1.82
C ALA A 72 -6.68 22.24 2.95
N LYS A 73 -7.17 21.29 3.75
CA LYS A 73 -8.08 21.59 4.88
C LYS A 73 -7.44 22.46 5.97
N PHE A 74 -6.19 22.19 6.36
CA PHE A 74 -5.57 22.88 7.49
C PHE A 74 -4.80 24.14 7.11
N PHE A 75 -4.32 24.24 5.87
CA PHE A 75 -3.45 25.34 5.43
C PHE A 75 -3.98 26.11 4.21
N GLY A 76 -5.08 25.67 3.58
CA GLY A 76 -5.77 26.41 2.52
C GLY A 76 -5.04 26.49 1.19
N PHE A 77 -4.15 25.53 0.90
CA PHE A 77 -3.49 25.39 -0.41
C PHE A 77 -4.44 24.84 -1.47
#